data_AF-A0A673I9X8-F1
#
_entry.id   AF-A0A673I9X8-F1
#
_cell.length_a   1.000
_cell.length_b   1.000
_cell.length_c   1.000
_cell.angle_alpha   90.00
_cell.angle_beta   90.00
_cell.angle_gamma   90.00
#
_symmetry.space_group_name_H-M   'P 1'
#
loop_
_entity.id
_entity.type
_entity.pdbx_description
1 polymer ?
#
loop_
_entity_poly.entity_id
_entity_poly.type
_entity_poly.pdbx_seq_one_letter_code
_entity_poly.pdbx_strand_id
1 'polypeptide(L)'
;SSALQSSNSVLRELDLSNNDLQDSGVKLLSDGLKSSHCRLNILRLSICNLTAQSCESLSSALQSSNSVLRELDQSNNDLQDSGVKLLSDGLKCPNCQLEILRLSGCMVTEEGCGYVSSALSSNPSHLRELDLSYNHPEDSGVKLLSEKLEDPNCSLDKLNVDHGGESRITAGLKKYACFLTLDPNTANTKLILSEENRKVTGVDEEQPCYRVSSFTVGTESIQTRLRRDSTHNALSCMINQ
;
A
#
# COMPACT_ATOMS: atom_id res chain seq x y z
N SER A 1 -8.66 18.46 -13.02
CA SER A 1 -9.90 17.83 -13.55
C SER A 1 -10.26 18.32 -14.94
N SER A 2 -10.11 19.61 -15.27
CA SER A 2 -10.43 20.18 -16.60
C SER A 2 -9.81 19.43 -17.78
N ALA A 3 -8.57 18.93 -17.63
CA ALA A 3 -7.92 18.10 -18.64
C ALA A 3 -8.63 16.77 -18.92
N LEU A 4 -9.30 16.17 -17.92
CA LEU A 4 -10.10 14.93 -18.08
C LEU A 4 -11.47 15.19 -18.69
N GLN A 5 -11.98 16.43 -18.57
CA GLN A 5 -13.30 16.82 -19.04
C GLN A 5 -13.28 17.40 -20.46
N SER A 6 -12.10 17.71 -21.00
CA SER A 6 -11.96 18.26 -22.34
C SER A 6 -12.33 17.22 -23.41
N SER A 7 -13.16 17.60 -24.38
CA SER A 7 -13.48 16.76 -25.55
C SER A 7 -12.26 16.38 -26.39
N ASN A 8 -11.17 17.16 -26.27
CA ASN A 8 -9.90 16.91 -26.94
C ASN A 8 -8.92 16.08 -26.08
N SER A 9 -9.35 15.61 -24.91
CA SER A 9 -8.49 14.84 -24.02
C SER A 9 -8.16 13.48 -24.63
N VAL A 10 -6.86 13.21 -24.73
CA VAL A 10 -6.32 11.93 -25.16
C VAL A 10 -5.58 11.22 -24.02
N LEU A 11 -5.67 11.75 -22.79
CA LEU A 11 -4.94 11.23 -21.64
C LEU A 11 -5.44 9.82 -21.29
N ARG A 12 -4.56 8.82 -21.39
CA ARG A 12 -4.84 7.41 -21.09
C ARG A 12 -4.29 6.97 -19.74
N GLU A 13 -3.22 7.60 -19.29
CA GLU A 13 -2.54 7.27 -18.04
C GLU A 13 -2.20 8.54 -17.29
N LEU A 14 -2.42 8.51 -15.98
CA LEU A 14 -2.11 9.59 -15.07
C LEU A 14 -1.54 8.99 -13.80
N ASP A 15 -0.26 9.25 -13.58
CA ASP A 15 0.43 8.93 -12.33
C ASP A 15 0.65 10.21 -11.53
N LEU A 16 0.03 10.27 -10.36
CA LEU A 16 0.17 11.34 -9.38
C LEU A 16 0.77 10.83 -8.07
N SER A 17 1.35 9.64 -8.08
CA SER A 17 1.93 9.03 -6.89
C SER A 17 3.02 9.92 -6.28
N ASN A 18 3.20 9.84 -4.95
CA ASN A 18 4.15 10.64 -4.17
C ASN A 18 3.84 12.15 -4.15
N ASN A 19 2.56 12.54 -4.25
CA ASN A 19 2.12 13.92 -4.09
C ASN A 19 1.13 14.02 -2.94
N ASP A 20 1.15 15.10 -2.15
CA ASP A 20 0.16 15.33 -1.08
C ASP A 20 -1.18 15.81 -1.67
N LEU A 21 -1.87 14.92 -2.39
CA LEU A 21 -3.12 15.22 -3.08
C LEU A 21 -4.28 15.38 -2.10
N GLN A 22 -4.27 14.59 -1.02
CA GLN A 22 -5.33 14.48 -0.03
C GLN A 22 -6.69 14.08 -0.65
N ASP A 23 -7.70 13.85 0.18
CA ASP A 23 -9.02 13.44 -0.29
C ASP A 23 -9.68 14.51 -1.19
N SER A 24 -9.39 15.79 -0.94
CA SER A 24 -9.93 16.91 -1.71
C SER A 24 -9.46 16.92 -3.17
N GLY A 25 -8.19 16.57 -3.42
CA GLY A 25 -7.66 16.45 -4.78
C GLY A 25 -8.26 15.26 -5.52
N VAL A 26 -8.47 14.12 -4.84
CA VAL A 26 -9.15 12.95 -5.44
C VAL A 26 -10.60 13.25 -5.78
N LYS A 27 -11.30 14.03 -4.95
CA LYS A 27 -12.67 14.48 -5.24
C LYS A 27 -12.73 15.24 -6.58
N LEU A 28 -11.80 16.16 -6.81
CA LEU A 28 -11.72 16.89 -8.09
C LEU A 28 -11.39 15.95 -9.26
N LEU A 29 -10.51 14.97 -9.07
CA LEU A 29 -10.21 13.96 -10.11
C LEU A 29 -11.45 13.12 -10.44
N SER A 30 -12.20 12.68 -9.43
CA SER A 30 -13.44 11.90 -9.60
C SER A 30 -14.45 12.62 -10.49
N ASP A 31 -14.65 13.93 -10.32
CA ASP A 31 -15.53 14.71 -11.18
C ASP A 31 -15.05 14.75 -12.64
N GLY A 32 -13.73 14.63 -12.86
CA GLY A 32 -13.16 14.46 -14.20
C GLY A 32 -13.42 13.07 -14.77
N LEU A 33 -13.26 12.03 -13.97
CA LEU A 33 -13.45 10.63 -14.37
C LEU A 33 -14.90 10.32 -14.80
N LYS A 34 -15.88 11.03 -14.24
CA LYS A 34 -17.31 10.90 -14.58
C LYS A 34 -17.69 11.54 -15.93
N SER A 35 -16.81 12.32 -16.53
CA SER A 35 -17.07 13.00 -17.80
C SER A 35 -17.16 11.99 -18.95
N SER A 36 -18.12 12.18 -19.86
CA SER A 36 -18.21 11.41 -21.12
C SER A 36 -17.03 11.65 -22.07
N HIS A 37 -16.23 12.68 -21.82
CA HIS A 37 -15.00 12.96 -22.55
C HIS A 37 -13.75 12.32 -21.92
N CYS A 38 -13.86 11.72 -20.73
CA CYS A 38 -12.73 11.10 -20.08
C CYS A 38 -12.25 9.88 -20.87
N ARG A 39 -10.94 9.81 -21.11
CA ARG A 39 -10.28 8.70 -21.82
C ARG A 39 -9.29 7.93 -20.95
N LEU A 40 -9.22 8.27 -19.65
CA LEU A 40 -8.23 7.77 -18.72
C LEU A 40 -8.50 6.30 -18.36
N ASN A 41 -7.55 5.44 -18.68
CA ASN A 41 -7.61 4.01 -18.40
C ASN A 41 -6.79 3.63 -17.17
N ILE A 42 -5.71 4.35 -16.87
CA ILE A 42 -4.79 4.05 -15.77
C ILE A 42 -4.70 5.28 -14.86
N LEU A 43 -4.98 5.09 -13.58
CA LEU A 43 -4.82 6.12 -12.55
C LEU A 43 -3.99 5.57 -11.39
N ARG A 44 -2.85 6.20 -11.10
CA ARG A 44 -1.99 5.87 -9.96
C ARG A 44 -1.95 7.02 -8.96
N LEU A 45 -2.25 6.68 -7.71
CA LEU A 45 -2.40 7.59 -6.57
C LEU A 45 -1.65 7.02 -5.36
N SER A 46 -0.52 6.35 -5.57
CA SER A 46 0.21 5.74 -4.46
C SER A 46 0.91 6.79 -3.62
N ILE A 47 0.91 6.66 -2.28
CA ILE A 47 1.55 7.60 -1.36
C ILE A 47 1.02 9.03 -1.60
N CYS A 48 -0.31 9.20 -1.48
CA CYS A 48 -1.00 10.46 -1.76
C CYS A 48 -1.74 11.06 -0.56
N ASN A 49 -1.50 10.54 0.65
CA ASN A 49 -2.16 10.95 1.89
C ASN A 49 -3.70 10.83 1.80
N LEU A 50 -4.14 9.69 1.25
CA LEU A 50 -5.56 9.41 1.02
C LEU A 50 -6.16 8.59 2.16
N THR A 51 -7.44 8.82 2.44
CA THR A 51 -8.23 8.07 3.41
C THR A 51 -9.44 7.39 2.75
N ALA A 52 -10.30 6.75 3.54
CA ALA A 52 -11.59 6.22 3.08
C ALA A 52 -12.46 7.26 2.33
N GLN A 53 -12.31 8.57 2.60
CA GLN A 53 -13.06 9.62 1.90
C GLN A 53 -12.70 9.71 0.41
N SER A 54 -11.43 9.44 0.05
CA SER A 54 -11.02 9.31 -1.36
C SER A 54 -11.72 8.13 -2.05
N CYS A 55 -11.92 7.01 -1.33
CA CYS A 55 -12.57 5.82 -1.85
C CYS A 55 -14.04 6.07 -2.17
N GLU A 56 -14.75 6.88 -1.39
CA GLU A 56 -16.13 7.29 -1.70
C GLU A 56 -16.18 8.02 -3.05
N SER A 57 -15.26 8.98 -3.25
CA SER A 57 -15.17 9.75 -4.49
C SER A 57 -14.85 8.86 -5.69
N LEU A 58 -13.88 7.94 -5.56
CA LEU A 58 -13.50 7.03 -6.63
C LEU A 58 -14.56 5.98 -6.91
N SER A 59 -15.22 5.42 -5.88
CA SER A 59 -16.36 4.53 -6.03
C SER A 59 -17.47 5.18 -6.85
N SER A 60 -17.82 6.43 -6.55
CA SER A 60 -18.79 7.18 -7.34
C SER A 60 -18.36 7.37 -8.80
N ALA A 61 -17.06 7.49 -9.08
CA ALA A 61 -16.55 7.54 -10.46
C ALA A 61 -16.64 6.17 -11.14
N LEU A 62 -16.28 5.08 -10.46
CA LEU A 62 -16.38 3.71 -10.99
C LEU A 62 -17.82 3.31 -11.36
N GLN A 63 -18.80 3.79 -10.61
CA GLN A 63 -20.23 3.55 -10.87
C GLN A 63 -20.79 4.34 -12.06
N SER A 64 -20.07 5.37 -12.53
CA SER A 64 -20.50 6.19 -13.65
C SER A 64 -20.52 5.37 -14.94
N SER A 65 -21.60 5.49 -15.73
CA SER A 65 -21.70 4.88 -17.05
C SER A 65 -20.66 5.39 -18.06
N ASN A 66 -20.00 6.51 -17.77
CA ASN A 66 -18.94 7.07 -18.60
C ASN A 66 -17.54 6.58 -18.18
N SER A 67 -17.42 5.85 -17.07
CA SER A 67 -16.12 5.40 -16.58
C SER A 67 -15.49 4.43 -17.57
N VAL A 68 -14.25 4.73 -17.94
CA VAL A 68 -13.41 3.86 -18.79
C VAL A 68 -12.16 3.40 -18.06
N LEU A 69 -12.10 3.61 -16.74
CA LEU A 69 -10.94 3.26 -15.93
C LEU A 69 -10.79 1.74 -15.89
N ARG A 70 -9.58 1.27 -16.21
CA ARG A 70 -9.20 -0.15 -16.22
C ARG A 70 -8.27 -0.49 -15.07
N GLU A 71 -7.46 0.47 -14.64
CA GLU A 71 -6.47 0.28 -13.60
C GLU A 71 -6.51 1.43 -12.59
N LEU A 72 -6.58 1.04 -11.31
CA LEU A 72 -6.51 1.95 -10.17
C LEU A 72 -5.47 1.44 -9.17
N ASP A 73 -4.50 2.29 -8.87
CA ASP A 73 -3.51 2.04 -7.83
C ASP A 73 -3.66 3.09 -6.72
N GLN A 74 -4.06 2.66 -5.53
CA GLN A 74 -4.10 3.48 -4.32
C GLN A 74 -3.18 2.95 -3.23
N SER A 75 -2.16 2.16 -3.59
CA SER A 75 -1.24 1.55 -2.63
C SER A 75 -0.58 2.58 -1.72
N ASN A 76 -0.22 2.19 -0.50
CA ASN A 76 0.45 3.06 0.48
C ASN A 76 -0.37 4.30 0.90
N ASN A 77 -1.70 4.15 1.04
CA ASN A 77 -2.58 5.16 1.63
C ASN A 77 -3.34 4.58 2.85
N ASP A 78 -3.91 5.42 3.70
CA ASP A 78 -4.60 4.98 4.93
C ASP A 78 -6.10 4.75 4.68
N LEU A 79 -6.41 3.81 3.78
CA LEU A 79 -7.79 3.59 3.31
C LEU A 79 -8.62 2.77 4.31
N GLN A 80 -7.98 1.79 4.96
CA GLN A 80 -8.59 0.84 5.90
C GLN A 80 -9.76 0.06 5.30
N ASP A 81 -10.40 -0.81 6.08
CA ASP A 81 -11.54 -1.62 5.61
C ASP A 81 -12.73 -0.78 5.17
N SER A 82 -12.92 0.38 5.79
CA SER A 82 -13.98 1.33 5.42
C SER A 82 -13.80 1.88 3.99
N GLY A 83 -12.57 2.21 3.59
CA GLY A 83 -12.26 2.60 2.22
C GLY A 83 -12.43 1.44 1.23
N VAL A 84 -11.99 0.23 1.62
CA VAL A 84 -12.16 -0.99 0.79
C VAL A 84 -13.63 -1.32 0.56
N LYS A 85 -14.48 -1.16 1.58
CA LYS A 85 -15.93 -1.33 1.45
C LYS A 85 -16.52 -0.41 0.39
N LEU A 86 -16.18 0.87 0.44
CA LEU A 86 -16.67 1.87 -0.54
C LEU A 86 -16.22 1.53 -1.96
N LEU A 87 -14.97 1.14 -2.15
CA LEU A 87 -14.47 0.70 -3.46
C LEU A 87 -15.18 -0.57 -3.94
N SER A 88 -15.40 -1.53 -3.04
CA SER A 88 -16.10 -2.79 -3.33
C SER A 88 -17.53 -2.55 -3.79
N ASP A 89 -18.22 -1.56 -3.21
CA ASP A 89 -19.56 -1.16 -3.69
C ASP A 89 -19.51 -0.54 -5.10
N GLY A 90 -18.43 0.16 -5.44
CA GLY A 90 -18.19 0.63 -6.80
C GLY A 90 -17.91 -0.49 -7.79
N LEU A 91 -17.15 -1.51 -7.38
CA LEU A 91 -16.84 -2.70 -8.18
C LEU A 91 -18.07 -3.56 -8.49
N LYS A 92 -19.05 -3.62 -7.57
CA LYS A 92 -20.33 -4.33 -7.76
C LYS A 92 -21.21 -3.71 -8.85
N CYS A 93 -20.93 -2.48 -9.29
CA CYS A 93 -21.72 -1.82 -10.29
C CYS A 93 -21.52 -2.46 -11.68
N PRO A 94 -22.59 -2.80 -12.42
CA PRO A 94 -22.48 -3.41 -13.75
C PRO A 94 -21.73 -2.56 -14.78
N ASN A 95 -21.65 -1.24 -14.56
CA ASN A 95 -20.92 -0.32 -15.44
C ASN A 95 -19.42 -0.26 -15.12
N CYS A 96 -18.98 -0.79 -13.98
CA CYS A 96 -17.58 -0.75 -13.60
C CYS A 96 -16.75 -1.59 -14.57
N GLN A 97 -15.71 -1.01 -15.16
CA GLN A 97 -14.85 -1.67 -16.15
C GLN A 97 -13.44 -1.98 -15.60
N LEU A 98 -13.25 -1.87 -14.28
CA LEU A 98 -11.95 -1.98 -13.64
C LEU A 98 -11.44 -3.41 -13.69
N GLU A 99 -10.24 -3.58 -14.24
CA GLU A 99 -9.56 -4.87 -14.43
C GLU A 99 -8.43 -5.06 -13.42
N ILE A 100 -7.84 -3.97 -12.92
CA ILE A 100 -6.68 -4.00 -12.04
C ILE A 100 -6.91 -3.06 -10.86
N LEU A 101 -6.82 -3.61 -9.64
CA LEU A 101 -6.91 -2.86 -8.40
C LEU A 101 -5.72 -3.17 -7.50
N ARG A 102 -4.97 -2.12 -7.12
CA ARG A 102 -3.86 -2.23 -6.17
C ARG A 102 -4.11 -1.40 -4.93
N LEU A 103 -4.11 -2.06 -3.78
CA LEU A 103 -4.34 -1.52 -2.44
C LEU A 103 -3.22 -1.99 -1.50
N SER A 104 -1.99 -2.10 -2.01
CA SER A 104 -0.87 -2.65 -1.24
C SER A 104 -0.56 -1.78 -0.02
N GLY A 105 -0.59 -2.40 1.16
CA GLY A 105 -0.55 -1.80 2.49
C GLY A 105 -1.40 -0.55 2.66
N CYS A 106 -2.70 -0.76 2.54
CA CYS A 106 -3.74 0.20 2.85
C CYS A 106 -4.43 -0.06 4.20
N MET A 107 -3.78 -0.82 5.10
CA MET A 107 -4.33 -1.28 6.39
C MET A 107 -5.62 -2.10 6.25
N VAL A 108 -5.67 -2.94 5.22
CA VAL A 108 -6.80 -3.85 4.97
C VAL A 108 -6.70 -5.06 5.91
N THR A 109 -7.79 -5.43 6.57
CA THR A 109 -7.87 -6.60 7.44
C THR A 109 -8.68 -7.74 6.81
N GLU A 110 -8.99 -8.79 7.58
CA GLU A 110 -9.97 -9.82 7.17
C GLU A 110 -11.30 -9.19 6.71
N GLU A 111 -11.79 -8.16 7.41
CA GLU A 111 -13.08 -7.53 7.10
C GLU A 111 -13.05 -6.91 5.68
N GLY A 112 -11.98 -6.20 5.36
CA GLY A 112 -11.73 -5.66 4.03
C GLY A 112 -11.68 -6.73 2.95
N CYS A 113 -11.06 -7.87 3.22
CA CYS A 113 -11.04 -9.02 2.32
C CYS A 113 -12.46 -9.55 2.06
N GLY A 114 -13.32 -9.55 3.08
CA GLY A 114 -14.74 -9.86 2.98
C GLY A 114 -15.48 -8.98 1.96
N TYR A 115 -15.25 -7.67 2.01
CA TYR A 115 -15.87 -6.73 1.07
C TYR A 115 -15.42 -6.98 -0.37
N VAL A 116 -14.12 -7.22 -0.59
CA VAL A 116 -13.59 -7.49 -1.93
C VAL A 116 -14.07 -8.84 -2.47
N SER A 117 -14.10 -9.89 -1.65
CA SER A 117 -14.64 -11.21 -2.04
C SER A 117 -16.13 -11.12 -2.45
N SER A 118 -16.91 -10.30 -1.74
CA SER A 118 -18.29 -9.99 -2.13
C SER A 118 -18.36 -9.30 -3.49
N ALA A 119 -17.46 -8.34 -3.77
CA ALA A 119 -17.40 -7.67 -5.08
C ALA A 119 -16.97 -8.60 -6.21
N LEU A 120 -16.02 -9.52 -5.98
CA LEU A 120 -15.61 -10.54 -6.96
C LEU A 120 -16.73 -11.54 -7.30
N SER A 121 -17.73 -11.66 -6.42
CA SER A 121 -18.91 -12.50 -6.66
C SER A 121 -20.01 -11.81 -7.48
N SER A 122 -19.83 -10.54 -7.82
CA SER A 122 -20.76 -9.78 -8.65
C SER A 122 -20.75 -10.29 -10.09
N ASN A 123 -21.89 -10.20 -10.76
CA ASN A 123 -21.99 -10.52 -12.18
C ASN A 123 -22.60 -9.32 -12.93
N PRO A 124 -21.84 -8.63 -13.81
CA PRO A 124 -20.45 -8.95 -14.18
C PRO A 124 -19.43 -8.50 -13.12
N SER A 125 -18.32 -9.22 -13.02
CA SER A 125 -17.08 -8.75 -12.40
C SER A 125 -16.00 -8.68 -13.48
N HIS A 126 -15.36 -7.52 -13.64
CA HIS A 126 -14.30 -7.31 -14.63
C HIS A 126 -12.89 -7.39 -14.03
N LEU A 127 -12.77 -7.57 -12.71
CA LEU A 127 -11.49 -7.51 -12.01
C LEU A 127 -10.65 -8.77 -12.28
N ARG A 128 -9.43 -8.58 -12.80
CA ARG A 128 -8.48 -9.61 -13.22
C ARG A 128 -7.22 -9.66 -12.37
N GLU A 129 -6.77 -8.50 -11.87
CA GLU A 129 -5.65 -8.37 -10.94
C GLU A 129 -6.08 -7.67 -9.66
N LEU A 130 -5.76 -8.29 -8.53
CA LEU A 130 -5.96 -7.72 -7.20
C LEU A 130 -4.66 -7.84 -6.40
N ASP A 131 -4.13 -6.69 -5.98
CA ASP A 131 -2.97 -6.61 -5.09
C ASP A 131 -3.37 -6.03 -3.73
N LEU A 132 -3.36 -6.92 -2.72
CA LEU A 132 -3.57 -6.64 -1.30
C LEU A 132 -2.30 -6.94 -0.50
N SER A 133 -1.12 -7.01 -1.12
CA SER A 133 0.14 -7.22 -0.40
C SER A 133 0.39 -6.17 0.68
N TYR A 134 1.24 -6.47 1.66
CA TYR A 134 1.60 -5.59 2.77
C TYR A 134 0.41 -5.10 3.61
N ASN A 135 -0.69 -5.86 3.65
CA ASN A 135 -1.86 -5.64 4.51
C ASN A 135 -1.94 -6.68 5.65
N HIS A 136 -3.08 -6.77 6.33
CA HIS A 136 -3.36 -7.67 7.43
C HIS A 136 -4.57 -8.58 7.17
N PRO A 137 -4.66 -9.28 6.03
CA PRO A 137 -5.83 -10.09 5.69
C PRO A 137 -6.11 -11.23 6.68
N GLU A 138 -5.11 -11.61 7.49
CA GLU A 138 -5.10 -12.83 8.31
C GLU A 138 -5.27 -14.10 7.46
N ASP A 139 -5.11 -15.28 8.08
CA ASP A 139 -5.24 -16.55 7.36
C ASP A 139 -6.67 -16.74 6.83
N SER A 140 -7.67 -16.24 7.57
CA SER A 140 -9.09 -16.25 7.22
C SER A 140 -9.37 -15.42 5.96
N GLY A 141 -8.88 -14.18 5.88
CA GLY A 141 -9.07 -13.34 4.70
C GLY A 141 -8.33 -13.84 3.46
N VAL A 142 -7.12 -14.38 3.64
CA VAL A 142 -6.36 -15.05 2.56
C VAL A 142 -7.13 -16.25 2.03
N LYS A 143 -7.65 -17.10 2.93
CA LYS A 143 -8.45 -18.27 2.56
C LYS A 143 -9.72 -17.85 1.81
N LEU A 144 -10.44 -16.84 2.30
CA LEU A 144 -11.66 -16.33 1.66
C LEU A 144 -11.44 -15.88 0.22
N LEU A 145 -10.33 -15.16 -0.04
CA LEU A 145 -10.00 -14.69 -1.40
C LEU A 145 -9.47 -15.82 -2.28
N SER A 146 -8.74 -16.77 -1.70
CA SER A 146 -8.20 -17.92 -2.42
C SER A 146 -9.30 -18.90 -2.86
N GLU A 147 -10.26 -19.19 -1.98
CA GLU A 147 -11.45 -19.99 -2.33
C GLU A 147 -12.25 -19.34 -3.47
N LYS A 148 -12.24 -18.00 -3.56
CA LYS A 148 -12.92 -17.30 -4.65
C LYS A 148 -12.27 -17.54 -6.01
N LEU A 149 -10.97 -17.82 -6.07
CA LEU A 149 -10.28 -18.19 -7.33
C LEU A 149 -10.66 -19.58 -7.83
N GLU A 150 -11.23 -20.44 -6.97
CA GLU A 150 -11.71 -21.76 -7.35
C GLU A 150 -13.11 -21.73 -7.99
N ASP A 151 -13.84 -20.61 -7.84
CA ASP A 151 -15.14 -20.41 -8.48
C ASP A 151 -14.97 -20.24 -10.00
N PRO A 152 -15.59 -21.10 -10.84
CA PRO A 152 -15.47 -21.01 -12.29
C PRO A 152 -16.05 -19.71 -12.88
N ASN A 153 -16.84 -18.96 -12.10
CA ASN A 153 -17.37 -17.66 -12.50
C ASN A 153 -16.50 -16.48 -12.04
N CYS A 154 -15.38 -16.75 -11.35
CA CYS A 154 -14.44 -15.72 -10.95
C CYS A 154 -13.61 -15.27 -12.16
N SER A 155 -13.53 -13.96 -12.37
CA SER A 155 -12.72 -13.35 -13.44
C SER A 155 -11.30 -12.99 -13.02
N LEU A 156 -10.95 -13.24 -11.74
CA LEU A 156 -9.66 -12.86 -11.18
C LEU A 156 -8.57 -13.86 -11.59
N ASP A 157 -7.57 -13.39 -12.33
CA ASP A 157 -6.44 -14.21 -12.81
C ASP A 157 -5.26 -14.20 -11.83
N LYS A 158 -5.11 -13.09 -11.10
CA LYS A 158 -3.96 -12.84 -10.24
C LYS A 158 -4.37 -12.19 -8.94
N LEU A 159 -3.95 -12.81 -7.85
CA LEU A 159 -4.15 -12.35 -6.49
C LEU A 159 -2.77 -12.25 -5.81
N ASN A 160 -2.47 -11.11 -5.22
CA ASN A 160 -1.33 -10.95 -4.33
C ASN A 160 -1.82 -10.54 -2.94
N VAL A 161 -1.53 -11.36 -1.93
CA VAL A 161 -1.88 -11.15 -0.52
C VAL A 161 -0.67 -11.30 0.39
N ASP A 162 0.55 -11.26 -0.17
CA ASP A 162 1.79 -11.39 0.60
C ASP A 162 1.93 -10.23 1.59
N HIS A 163 1.99 -10.54 2.88
CA HIS A 163 2.11 -9.55 3.96
C HIS A 163 3.56 -9.27 4.39
N GLY A 164 4.58 -9.83 3.70
CA GLY A 164 5.98 -9.49 3.91
C GLY A 164 6.64 -10.15 5.14
N GLY A 165 6.09 -11.25 5.65
CA GLY A 165 6.67 -12.09 6.72
C GLY A 165 5.93 -12.06 8.07
N GLU A 166 6.40 -12.86 9.05
CA GLU A 166 5.78 -13.03 10.38
C GLU A 166 5.94 -11.80 11.30
N SER A 167 6.95 -10.96 11.05
CA SER A 167 7.20 -9.75 11.84
C SER A 167 6.30 -8.61 11.39
N ARG A 168 5.14 -8.58 12.01
CA ARG A 168 4.05 -7.62 11.82
C ARG A 168 4.49 -6.21 12.25
N ILE A 169 4.49 -5.25 11.32
CA ILE A 169 4.32 -3.85 11.71
C ILE A 169 2.84 -3.71 12.08
N THR A 170 2.53 -3.59 13.37
CA THR A 170 1.17 -3.26 13.82
C THR A 170 0.79 -1.87 13.32
N ALA A 171 -0.50 -1.63 13.11
CA ALA A 171 -1.01 -0.32 12.71
C ALA A 171 -0.43 0.79 13.61
N GLY A 172 0.24 1.78 13.02
CA GLY A 172 0.71 2.97 13.74
C GLY A 172 2.13 3.47 13.44
N LEU A 173 3.03 2.65 12.88
CA LEU A 173 4.39 3.09 12.52
C LEU A 173 4.59 3.11 11.00
N LYS A 174 5.12 4.23 10.48
CA LYS A 174 5.29 4.49 9.04
C LYS A 174 6.17 3.43 8.38
N LYS A 175 5.50 2.54 7.65
CA LYS A 175 5.77 1.82 6.39
C LYS A 175 7.19 1.73 5.78
N TYR A 176 8.23 1.66 6.60
CA TYR A 176 9.58 1.31 6.12
C TYR A 176 10.15 0.18 6.97
N ALA A 177 10.13 -1.04 6.43
CA ALA A 177 11.05 -2.07 6.86
C ALA A 177 12.38 -1.80 6.15
N CYS A 178 13.39 -1.35 6.90
CA CYS A 178 14.78 -1.43 6.48
C CYS A 178 15.46 -2.52 7.30
N PHE A 179 16.40 -3.24 6.70
CA PHE A 179 17.27 -4.11 7.47
C PHE A 179 18.17 -3.21 8.32
N LEU A 180 17.80 -3.06 9.60
CA LEU A 180 18.61 -2.38 10.59
C LEU A 180 19.55 -3.41 11.20
N THR A 181 20.85 -3.21 10.99
CA THR A 181 21.89 -3.88 11.77
C THR A 181 22.19 -2.99 12.96
N LEU A 182 21.93 -3.46 14.17
CA LEU A 182 22.25 -2.70 15.37
C LEU A 182 23.75 -2.75 15.64
N ASP A 183 24.32 -1.61 16.05
CA ASP A 183 25.72 -1.57 16.48
C ASP A 183 25.82 -2.19 17.89
N PRO A 184 26.49 -3.35 18.05
CA PRO A 184 26.62 -4.02 19.33
C PRO A 184 27.38 -3.18 20.37
N ASN A 185 28.14 -2.15 19.95
CA ASN A 185 28.82 -1.24 20.87
C ASN A 185 27.89 -0.20 21.50
N THR A 186 26.67 -0.03 20.96
CA THR A 186 25.68 0.95 21.42
C THR A 186 24.39 0.30 21.96
N ALA A 187 24.28 -1.02 21.88
CA ALA A 187 23.13 -1.77 22.36
C ALA A 187 22.99 -1.67 23.90
N ASN A 188 21.76 -1.53 24.37
CA ASN A 188 21.45 -1.54 25.80
C ASN A 188 21.86 -2.89 26.42
N THR A 189 22.42 -2.87 27.64
CA THR A 189 22.91 -4.07 28.33
C THR A 189 21.83 -5.10 28.65
N LYS A 190 20.55 -4.74 28.57
CA LYS A 190 19.41 -5.66 28.71
C LYS A 190 18.95 -6.27 27.39
N LEU A 191 19.72 -6.11 26.32
CA LEU A 191 19.39 -6.63 24.99
C LEU A 191 20.51 -7.54 24.48
N ILE A 192 20.13 -8.70 23.93
CA ILE A 192 21.01 -9.61 23.21
C ILE A 192 20.76 -9.45 21.72
N LEU A 193 21.83 -9.25 20.95
CA LEU A 193 21.81 -9.21 19.49
C LEU A 193 22.20 -10.58 18.92
N SER A 194 21.49 -11.02 17.88
CA SER A 194 21.76 -12.27 17.17
C SER A 194 21.53 -12.09 15.65
N GLU A 195 21.86 -13.13 14.87
CA GLU A 195 21.70 -13.13 13.41
C GLU A 195 22.37 -11.92 12.72
N GLU A 196 23.69 -11.76 12.93
CA GLU A 196 24.45 -10.60 12.44
C GLU A 196 23.87 -9.25 12.92
N ASN A 197 23.44 -9.21 14.18
CA ASN A 197 22.83 -8.05 14.83
C ASN A 197 21.52 -7.56 14.20
N ARG A 198 20.82 -8.42 13.45
CA ARG A 198 19.50 -8.14 12.89
C ARG A 198 18.34 -8.54 13.80
N LYS A 199 18.61 -9.32 14.85
CA LYS A 199 17.61 -9.81 15.79
C LYS A 199 17.93 -9.41 17.23
N VAL A 200 16.91 -9.00 17.98
CA VAL A 200 17.03 -8.49 19.36
C VAL A 200 16.20 -9.34 20.31
N THR A 201 16.76 -9.65 21.48
CA THR A 201 16.05 -10.35 22.57
C THR A 201 16.27 -9.63 23.89
N GLY A 202 15.21 -9.35 24.64
CA GLY A 202 15.31 -8.73 25.96
C GLY A 202 15.70 -9.74 27.04
N VAL A 203 16.54 -9.33 27.98
CA VAL A 203 16.98 -10.15 29.13
C VAL A 203 16.93 -9.34 30.42
N ASP A 204 16.63 -10.01 31.54
CA ASP A 204 16.56 -9.39 32.86
C ASP A 204 17.94 -9.13 33.48
N GLU A 205 18.94 -9.92 33.07
CA GLU A 205 20.33 -9.81 33.54
C GLU A 205 21.18 -8.95 32.60
N GLU A 206 21.95 -8.00 33.17
CA GLU A 206 22.81 -7.11 32.39
C GLU A 206 23.94 -7.85 31.68
N GLN A 207 24.06 -7.63 30.37
CA GLN A 207 25.09 -8.19 29.51
C GLN A 207 26.36 -7.31 29.52
N PRO A 208 27.56 -7.92 29.38
CA PRO A 208 28.83 -7.19 29.32
C PRO A 208 28.98 -6.37 28.04
N CYS A 209 29.43 -5.11 28.17
CA CYS A 209 29.70 -4.24 27.03
C CYS A 209 31.04 -4.60 26.36
N TYR A 210 31.03 -4.92 25.07
CA TYR A 210 32.25 -5.12 24.29
C TYR A 210 32.81 -3.76 23.85
N ARG A 211 33.71 -3.16 24.64
CA ARG A 211 34.56 -2.07 24.13
C ARG A 211 35.66 -2.66 23.26
N VAL A 212 35.52 -2.59 21.94
CA VAL A 212 36.62 -2.94 21.03
C VAL A 212 37.73 -1.88 21.14
N SER A 213 38.90 -2.28 21.62
CA SER A 213 40.05 -1.41 21.93
C SER A 213 41.08 -1.28 20.79
N SER A 214 40.72 -1.54 19.53
CA SER A 214 41.57 -1.17 18.38
C SER A 214 40.82 -1.24 17.05
N PHE A 215 41.03 -0.24 16.18
CA PHE A 215 40.65 -0.29 14.76
C PHE A 215 41.90 -0.59 13.93
N THR A 216 41.81 -1.53 12.98
CA THR A 216 42.67 -1.58 11.80
C THR A 216 41.81 -1.20 10.60
N VAL A 217 42.18 -0.15 9.87
CA VAL A 217 41.45 0.30 8.67
C VAL A 217 41.86 -0.57 7.49
N GLY A 218 40.95 -1.41 7.00
CA GLY A 218 41.04 -2.04 5.68
C GLY A 218 40.15 -1.26 4.71
N THR A 219 40.75 -0.65 3.68
CA THR A 219 40.02 0.03 2.61
C THR A 219 39.58 -0.98 1.56
N GLU A 220 38.29 -1.29 1.47
CA GLU A 220 37.69 -1.75 0.22
C GLU A 220 36.49 -0.86 -0.13
N SER A 221 36.56 -0.31 -1.34
CA SER A 221 35.62 0.64 -1.89
C SER A 221 34.37 -0.08 -2.38
N ILE A 222 33.21 0.26 -1.85
CA ILE A 222 31.93 0.01 -2.52
C ILE A 222 31.23 1.37 -2.67
N GLN A 223 31.27 1.89 -3.89
CA GLN A 223 30.45 3.03 -4.30
C GLN A 223 28.99 2.60 -4.33
N THR A 224 28.17 3.15 -3.45
CA THR A 224 26.71 3.14 -3.64
C THR A 224 26.22 4.59 -3.66
N ARG A 225 25.75 5.00 -4.84
CA ARG A 225 25.09 6.28 -5.12
C ARG A 225 23.86 6.42 -4.23
N LEU A 226 23.97 7.21 -3.17
CA LEU A 226 22.82 7.85 -2.53
C LEU A 226 22.27 8.92 -3.49
N ARG A 227 21.12 8.66 -4.10
CA ARG A 227 20.29 9.76 -4.62
C ARG A 227 19.62 10.44 -3.43
N ARG A 228 19.89 11.74 -3.32
CA ARG A 228 19.30 12.69 -2.38
C ARG A 228 17.77 12.72 -2.50
N ASP A 229 17.16 13.19 -1.40
CA ASP A 229 15.79 13.65 -1.19
C ASP A 229 15.03 12.66 -0.29
N SER A 230 14.72 12.93 0.98
CA SER A 230 14.58 14.16 1.74
C SER A 230 14.79 13.86 3.24
N THR A 231 16.03 13.64 3.65
CA THR A 231 16.41 13.45 5.06
C THR A 231 16.62 14.81 5.72
N HIS A 232 15.56 15.40 6.27
CA HIS A 232 15.74 16.53 7.20
C HIS A 232 14.86 16.54 8.44
N ASN A 233 14.06 15.51 8.74
CA ASN A 233 13.22 15.54 9.95
C ASN A 233 12.97 14.19 10.67
N ALA A 234 13.84 13.18 10.51
CA ALA A 234 13.66 11.90 11.21
C ALA A 234 14.82 11.52 12.15
N LEU A 235 15.78 12.41 12.42
CA LEU A 235 16.97 12.08 13.22
C LEU A 235 17.07 12.78 14.58
N SER A 236 15.95 13.21 15.18
CA SER A 236 15.96 13.93 16.47
C SER A 236 15.30 13.22 17.65
N CYS A 237 14.80 11.98 17.54
CA CYS A 237 14.06 11.35 18.64
C CYS A 237 14.60 10.01 19.17
N MET A 238 15.87 9.67 18.93
CA MET A 238 16.48 8.48 19.57
C MET A 238 17.70 8.78 20.44
N ILE A 239 17.75 9.99 21.01
CA ILE A 239 18.63 10.29 22.13
C ILE A 239 17.81 11.08 23.15
N ASN A 240 17.69 10.52 24.36
CA ASN A 240 16.98 11.02 25.55
C ASN A 240 15.52 10.56 25.73
N GLN A 241 15.36 9.39 26.36
CA GLN A 241 15.02 9.28 27.78
C GLN A 241 15.34 7.88 28.31
#